data_AF-A0A139AQI1-F1
#
_entry.id   AF-A0A139AQI1-F1
#
_cell.length_a   1.000
_cell.length_b   1.000
_cell.length_c   1.000
_cell.angle_alpha   90.00
_cell.angle_beta   90.00
_cell.angle_gamma   90.00
#
_symmetry.space_group_name_H-M   'P 1'
#
loop_
_entity.id
_entity.type
_entity.pdbx_description
1 polymer ?
#
loop_
_entity_poly.entity_id
_entity_poly.type
_entity_poly.pdbx_seq_one_letter_code
_entity_poly.pdbx_strand_id
1 'polypeptide(L)'
;MVSHHLRFLLWLLAAAASLFFWAGVDAQDADPAAASAPASVAPVTFHPTPLTTTYGTNRTCTVYSYHAYPLKPDEPPRFYPVCDELAGTHGPQSPFVNATDLIPGTASQPNFWTPEAAASLARRRRKRQATSMFQATLTCTVADLNLCAKVQTALDSAGARITKVIGVTTPILVSATFTSYCSTFGTCGGTTLGQALYKNGGSAGFGASTGPAPIAQATTYDIKAMFNADAAFWFQGDPAIASTQYDFEATATHELLHGMGFLSGWNEWFYVGQGYLTPAYYMYATGLWAYWAPPYLFDIFMVDKTGLPVTRYYTTLVTTYPGDPTLTLDDLTADFEDNGGAAYDAAYSVYQLGTALRRTVTSRPKANPFTNASSYLWTKPGIYKDGTALHHLEDAYNNTADFLMISYIPAGFTLDAQINLYSTQAWGVFGPQTLSILYSMGWPILQPQSSVTTSVSTGSTSTSTASTSTTSTSTAGTTTT
;
A
#
# COMPACT_ATOMS: atom_id res chain seq x y z
N MET A 1 -53.42 36.02 14.47
CA MET A 1 -51.96 36.16 14.44
C MET A 1 -51.33 34.95 13.74
N VAL A 2 -51.52 34.82 12.42
CA VAL A 2 -50.77 33.92 11.51
C VAL A 2 -50.94 34.55 10.12
N SER A 3 -50.01 35.41 9.70
CA SER A 3 -50.05 36.04 8.35
C SER A 3 -48.72 36.69 7.95
N HIS A 4 -47.81 36.98 8.89
CA HIS A 4 -46.55 37.65 8.58
C HIS A 4 -45.32 36.74 8.38
N HIS A 5 -45.38 35.44 8.68
CA HIS A 5 -44.22 34.54 8.49
C HIS A 5 -44.16 33.80 7.14
N LEU A 6 -45.21 33.85 6.31
CA LEU A 6 -45.21 33.16 5.01
C LEU A 6 -44.68 34.04 3.85
N ARG A 7 -44.56 35.36 4.06
CA ARG A 7 -44.08 36.31 3.03
C ARG A 7 -42.56 36.44 2.97
N PHE A 8 -41.83 35.99 4.00
CA PHE A 8 -40.37 36.04 4.04
C PHE A 8 -39.73 34.80 3.39
N LEU A 9 -40.40 33.65 3.43
CA LEU A 9 -39.90 32.41 2.79
C LEU A 9 -40.03 32.40 1.26
N LEU A 10 -40.97 33.15 0.69
CA LEU A 10 -41.15 33.24 -0.77
C LEU A 10 -40.19 34.24 -1.46
N TRP A 11 -39.52 35.11 -0.70
CA TRP A 11 -38.56 36.08 -1.26
C TRP A 11 -37.14 35.52 -1.39
N LEU A 12 -36.76 34.55 -0.56
CA LEU A 12 -35.43 33.90 -0.63
C LEU A 12 -35.31 32.84 -1.73
N LEU A 13 -36.43 32.28 -2.22
CA LEU A 13 -36.43 31.30 -3.31
C LEU A 13 -36.47 31.92 -4.72
N ALA A 14 -36.71 33.23 -4.85
CA ALA A 14 -36.79 33.93 -6.14
C ALA A 14 -35.47 34.57 -6.61
N ALA A 15 -34.44 34.63 -5.76
CA ALA A 15 -33.13 35.21 -6.12
C ALA A 15 -32.15 34.22 -6.78
N ALA A 16 -32.54 32.95 -6.95
CA ALA A 16 -31.68 31.89 -7.50
C ALA A 16 -31.91 31.57 -8.99
N ALA A 17 -32.70 32.34 -9.74
CA ALA A 17 -33.12 31.96 -11.09
C ALA A 17 -32.90 33.00 -12.19
N SER A 18 -32.02 33.98 -12.01
CA SER A 18 -31.77 34.98 -13.06
C SER A 18 -30.33 35.45 -13.02
N LEU A 19 -29.46 34.77 -13.78
CA LEU A 19 -28.27 35.32 -14.43
C LEU A 19 -27.63 34.23 -15.30
N PHE A 20 -28.27 33.97 -16.45
CA PHE A 20 -27.64 33.40 -17.63
C PHE A 20 -28.28 34.03 -18.88
N PHE A 21 -27.44 34.34 -19.88
CA PHE A 21 -27.73 34.72 -21.28
C PHE A 21 -28.13 36.18 -21.54
N TRP A 22 -27.51 36.99 -22.43
CA TRP A 22 -26.90 36.86 -23.79
C TRP A 22 -25.84 37.98 -23.98
N ALA A 23 -24.89 38.07 -24.93
CA ALA A 23 -24.64 37.58 -26.31
C ALA A 23 -23.08 37.57 -26.52
N GLY A 24 -22.40 36.86 -27.44
CA GLY A 24 -22.72 36.38 -28.78
C GLY A 24 -21.97 37.21 -29.84
N VAL A 25 -20.94 36.63 -30.49
CA VAL A 25 -20.57 36.68 -31.93
C VAL A 25 -19.03 36.58 -32.19
N ASP A 26 -18.68 35.52 -32.92
CA ASP A 26 -17.58 35.18 -33.85
C ASP A 26 -16.26 35.99 -33.93
N ALA A 27 -15.14 35.24 -33.94
CA ALA A 27 -14.10 35.31 -35.00
C ALA A 27 -13.11 34.12 -34.95
N GLN A 28 -13.14 33.33 -36.02
CA GLN A 28 -12.05 32.68 -36.79
C GLN A 28 -10.66 32.40 -36.18
N ASP A 29 -10.24 31.15 -36.40
CA ASP A 29 -8.94 30.67 -36.89
C ASP A 29 -7.69 31.57 -36.69
N ALA A 30 -6.83 31.15 -35.76
CA ALA A 30 -5.39 31.34 -35.87
C ALA A 30 -4.64 30.22 -35.11
N ASP A 31 -3.93 29.40 -35.86
CA ASP A 31 -2.87 28.50 -35.39
C ASP A 31 -1.78 29.30 -34.67
N PRO A 32 -1.36 28.96 -33.43
CA PRO A 32 -0.10 29.43 -32.90
C PRO A 32 0.98 28.36 -33.08
N ALA A 33 1.95 28.76 -33.89
CA ALA A 33 3.28 28.22 -34.08
C ALA A 33 3.88 27.46 -32.88
N ALA A 34 4.67 26.44 -33.22
CA ALA A 34 5.53 25.64 -32.37
C ALA A 34 6.19 26.45 -31.23
N ALA A 35 5.73 26.21 -30.01
CA ALA A 35 6.41 26.65 -28.81
C ALA A 35 7.76 25.92 -28.69
N SER A 36 8.83 26.72 -28.57
CA SER A 36 10.18 26.28 -28.30
C SER A 36 10.24 25.39 -27.05
N ALA A 37 11.05 24.33 -27.11
CA ALA A 37 11.29 23.39 -26.02
C ALA A 37 11.61 24.12 -24.69
N PRO A 38 11.05 23.68 -23.55
CA PRO A 38 11.35 24.30 -22.26
C PRO A 38 12.82 24.09 -21.90
N ALA A 39 13.45 25.13 -21.37
CA ALA A 39 14.81 25.09 -20.84
C ALA A 39 14.95 23.99 -19.78
N SER A 40 16.05 23.25 -19.82
CA SER A 40 16.34 22.19 -18.85
C SER A 40 16.35 22.77 -17.43
N VAL A 41 15.42 22.32 -16.59
CA VAL A 41 15.37 22.69 -15.18
C VAL A 41 16.59 22.11 -14.47
N ALA A 42 17.38 22.97 -13.84
CA ALA A 42 18.55 22.54 -13.08
C ALA A 42 18.10 21.68 -11.86
N PRO A 43 18.86 20.64 -11.47
CA PRO A 43 18.55 19.83 -10.30
C PRO A 43 18.48 20.70 -9.04
N VAL A 44 17.51 20.42 -8.17
CA VAL A 44 17.46 20.99 -6.82
C VAL A 44 18.22 20.06 -5.89
N THR A 45 19.27 20.58 -5.26
CA THR A 45 20.11 19.84 -4.31
C THR A 45 19.72 20.23 -2.89
N PHE A 46 19.38 19.25 -2.06
CA PHE A 46 19.11 19.43 -0.64
C PHE A 46 20.28 18.89 0.18
N HIS A 47 20.75 19.65 1.18
CA HIS A 47 21.89 19.30 2.03
C HIS A 47 21.46 19.08 3.49
N PRO A 48 21.07 17.85 3.88
CA PRO A 48 20.82 17.54 5.29
C PRO A 48 22.13 17.35 6.05
N THR A 49 22.04 17.33 7.39
CA THR A 49 23.12 16.88 8.27
C THR A 49 23.60 15.48 7.82
N PRO A 50 24.92 15.26 7.67
CA PRO A 50 25.45 14.02 7.09
C PRO A 50 24.94 12.78 7.82
N LEU A 51 24.29 11.88 7.08
CA LEU A 51 23.74 10.64 7.62
C LEU A 51 24.57 9.47 7.11
N THR A 52 25.38 8.88 8.00
CA THR A 52 26.14 7.66 7.69
C THR A 52 25.25 6.46 7.87
N THR A 53 25.06 5.70 6.80
CA THR A 53 24.27 4.48 6.82
C THR A 53 25.07 3.33 6.22
N THR A 54 24.88 2.13 6.77
CA THR A 54 25.69 0.94 6.43
C THR A 54 24.87 0.00 5.56
N TYR A 55 25.40 -0.37 4.38
CA TYR A 55 24.75 -1.27 3.44
C TYR A 55 25.59 -2.51 3.18
N GLY A 56 24.97 -3.69 3.31
CA GLY A 56 25.67 -4.97 3.17
C GLY A 56 26.72 -5.22 4.25
N THR A 57 27.60 -6.20 4.05
CA THR A 57 28.46 -6.70 5.12
C THR A 57 29.73 -5.90 5.39
N ASN A 58 29.98 -4.73 4.77
CA ASN A 58 31.14 -3.85 5.11
C ASN A 58 31.22 -2.50 4.35
N ARG A 59 30.12 -1.89 3.90
CA ARG A 59 30.20 -0.56 3.23
C ARG A 59 29.34 0.47 3.95
N THR A 60 29.97 1.56 4.38
CA THR A 60 29.32 2.73 4.94
C THR A 60 29.27 3.82 3.87
N CYS A 61 28.09 4.33 3.55
CA CYS A 61 27.93 5.54 2.76
C CYS A 61 27.43 6.66 3.68
N THR A 62 28.10 7.81 3.64
CA THR A 62 27.59 9.04 4.23
C THR A 62 26.85 9.83 3.15
N VAL A 63 25.54 10.03 3.36
CA VAL A 63 24.69 10.79 2.45
C VAL A 63 24.78 12.27 2.84
N TYR A 64 25.30 13.09 1.93
CA TYR A 64 25.48 14.54 2.14
C TYR A 64 24.47 15.38 1.37
N SER A 65 23.84 14.80 0.35
CA SER A 65 22.81 15.49 -0.40
C SER A 65 21.78 14.52 -0.99
N TYR A 66 20.57 15.05 -1.16
CA TYR A 66 19.54 14.43 -1.99
C TYR A 66 19.39 15.25 -3.26
N HIS A 67 19.40 14.57 -4.39
CA HIS A 67 19.17 15.20 -5.68
C HIS A 67 17.74 14.91 -6.11
N ALA A 68 16.97 15.97 -6.33
CA ALA A 68 15.65 15.89 -6.94
C ALA A 68 15.80 16.10 -8.45
N TYR A 69 15.55 15.05 -9.22
CA TYR A 69 15.49 15.15 -10.68
C TYR A 69 14.03 15.22 -11.12
N PRO A 70 13.58 16.32 -11.74
CA PRO A 70 12.35 16.31 -12.51
C PRO A 70 12.62 15.51 -13.79
N LEU A 71 12.03 14.32 -13.91
CA LEU A 71 12.14 13.53 -15.13
C LEU A 71 11.33 14.16 -16.28
N LYS A 72 10.22 14.85 -15.94
CA LYS A 72 9.37 15.69 -16.81
C LYS A 72 8.58 16.73 -15.98
N PRO A 73 8.03 17.80 -16.58
CA PRO A 73 7.23 18.83 -15.87
C PRO A 73 5.98 18.32 -15.16
N ASP A 74 5.52 17.11 -15.48
CA ASP A 74 4.27 16.47 -15.04
C ASP A 74 4.49 15.19 -14.21
N GLU A 75 5.74 14.85 -13.88
CA GLU A 75 6.08 13.73 -13.00
C GLU A 75 6.55 14.22 -11.61
N PRO A 76 6.13 13.56 -10.51
CA PRO A 76 6.63 13.92 -9.18
C PRO A 76 8.15 13.72 -9.11
N PRO A 77 8.89 14.65 -8.46
CA PRO A 77 10.34 14.58 -8.39
C PRO A 77 10.78 13.30 -7.67
N ARG A 78 11.79 12.63 -8.21
CA ARG A 78 12.41 11.47 -7.58
C ARG A 78 13.64 11.92 -6.79
N PHE A 79 13.69 11.51 -5.52
CA PHE A 79 14.80 11.82 -4.64
C PHE A 79 15.79 10.67 -4.64
N TYR A 80 17.05 10.97 -4.95
CA TYR A 80 18.14 10.00 -4.90
C TYR A 80 19.18 10.45 -3.87
N PRO A 81 19.59 9.58 -2.94
CA PRO A 81 20.70 9.87 -2.05
C PRO A 81 22.00 9.89 -2.87
N VAL A 82 22.83 10.92 -2.67
CA VAL A 82 24.17 10.99 -3.26
C VAL A 82 25.20 10.61 -2.19
N CYS A 83 25.93 9.54 -2.49
CA CYS A 83 27.06 9.07 -1.69
C CYS A 83 28.34 9.71 -2.21
N ASP A 84 29.19 10.22 -1.32
CA ASP A 84 30.55 10.59 -1.65
C ASP A 84 31.42 9.32 -1.57
N GLU A 85 31.49 8.57 -2.68
CA GLU A 85 32.59 7.62 -2.86
C GLU A 85 33.78 8.42 -3.41
N LEU A 86 34.83 8.51 -2.60
CA LEU A 86 36.09 9.23 -2.84
C LEU A 86 36.40 9.44 -4.33
N ALA A 87 36.50 10.71 -4.73
CA ALA A 87 36.86 11.11 -6.07
C ALA A 87 38.15 10.42 -6.54
N GLY A 88 38.05 9.56 -7.57
CA GLY A 88 39.20 9.11 -8.36
C GLY A 88 39.41 7.60 -8.56
N THR A 89 38.62 6.71 -7.93
CA THR A 89 38.80 5.26 -8.16
C THR A 89 37.47 4.54 -8.41
N HIS A 90 37.27 4.18 -9.68
CA HIS A 90 36.19 3.35 -10.25
C HIS A 90 34.82 4.05 -10.48
N GLY A 91 34.51 4.31 -11.76
CA GLY A 91 33.12 4.43 -12.23
C GLY A 91 32.51 3.06 -12.58
N PRO A 92 31.32 3.06 -13.21
CA PRO A 92 30.00 3.08 -12.58
C PRO A 92 29.55 1.67 -12.16
N GLN A 93 29.37 1.44 -10.85
CA GLN A 93 28.54 0.34 -10.35
C GLN A 93 27.73 0.81 -9.14
N SER A 94 26.78 1.71 -9.38
CA SER A 94 25.58 1.76 -8.55
C SER A 94 24.82 0.45 -8.77
N PRO A 95 24.39 -0.29 -7.72
CA PRO A 95 23.51 -1.45 -7.87
C PRO A 95 22.09 -1.06 -8.32
N PHE A 96 21.81 0.24 -8.45
CA PHE A 96 20.58 0.78 -9.00
C PHE A 96 20.90 1.48 -10.32
N VAL A 97 20.56 0.80 -11.42
CA VAL A 97 20.26 1.28 -12.79
C VAL A 97 21.13 2.41 -13.35
N ASN A 98 21.78 2.17 -14.49
CA ASN A 98 22.61 3.17 -15.17
C ASN A 98 21.70 4.29 -15.72
N ALA A 99 22.16 5.55 -15.73
CA ALA A 99 21.34 6.68 -16.19
C ALA A 99 20.89 6.53 -17.66
N THR A 100 21.63 5.76 -18.46
CA THR A 100 21.29 5.41 -19.85
C THR A 100 20.18 4.38 -19.99
N ASP A 101 19.88 3.60 -18.95
CA ASP A 101 18.82 2.58 -18.95
C ASP A 101 17.42 3.20 -18.76
N LEU A 102 17.36 4.52 -18.51
CA LEU A 102 16.13 5.29 -18.29
C LEU A 102 15.69 6.09 -19.53
N ILE A 103 16.38 5.94 -20.67
CA ILE A 103 15.97 6.51 -21.96
C ILE A 103 15.05 5.50 -22.66
N PRO A 104 13.77 5.82 -22.91
CA PRO A 104 12.88 4.93 -23.66
C PRO A 104 13.41 4.76 -25.09
N GLY A 105 13.81 3.53 -25.46
CA GLY A 105 14.07 3.14 -26.85
C GLY A 105 15.46 2.62 -27.21
N THR A 106 16.43 2.55 -26.28
CA THR A 106 17.81 2.10 -26.62
C THR A 106 18.35 0.91 -25.83
N ALA A 107 17.62 0.39 -24.84
CA ALA A 107 18.02 -0.83 -24.15
C ALA A 107 17.48 -2.07 -24.87
N SER A 108 18.35 -2.78 -25.62
CA SER A 108 18.14 -4.21 -25.83
C SER A 108 18.19 -4.88 -24.46
N GLN A 109 17.03 -5.30 -23.95
CA GLN A 109 16.91 -6.06 -22.72
C GLN A 109 17.88 -7.26 -22.79
N PRO A 110 18.89 -7.38 -21.90
CA PRO A 110 19.68 -8.59 -21.86
C PRO A 110 18.78 -9.74 -21.44
N ASN A 111 18.66 -10.76 -22.30
CA ASN A 111 17.97 -12.00 -22.01
C ASN A 111 18.65 -12.72 -20.83
N PHE A 112 18.26 -12.39 -19.61
CA PHE A 112 18.74 -13.03 -18.37
C PHE A 112 18.12 -14.41 -18.10
N TRP A 113 17.44 -15.00 -19.08
CA TRP A 113 16.74 -16.28 -18.93
C TRP A 113 17.43 -17.38 -19.72
N THR A 114 18.54 -17.90 -19.18
CA THR A 114 18.96 -19.25 -19.54
C THR A 114 18.08 -20.26 -18.79
N PRO A 115 17.77 -21.43 -19.37
CA PRO A 115 17.07 -22.51 -18.68
C PRO A 115 17.72 -22.90 -17.34
N GLU A 116 19.03 -22.72 -17.20
CA GLU A 116 19.78 -22.96 -15.97
C GLU A 116 19.54 -21.90 -14.88
N ALA A 117 19.41 -20.62 -15.25
CA ALA A 117 19.02 -19.56 -14.30
C ALA A 117 17.60 -19.78 -13.78
N ALA A 118 16.66 -20.19 -14.65
CA ALA A 118 15.30 -20.54 -14.27
C ALA A 118 15.25 -21.77 -13.34
N ALA A 119 16.04 -22.82 -13.62
CA ALA A 119 16.12 -24.02 -12.79
C ALA A 119 16.78 -23.77 -11.41
N SER A 120 17.79 -22.89 -11.36
CA SER A 120 18.44 -22.41 -10.13
C SER A 120 17.47 -21.63 -9.24
N LEU A 121 16.72 -20.68 -9.83
CA LEU A 121 15.67 -19.94 -9.13
C LEU A 121 14.56 -20.88 -8.65
N ALA A 122 14.09 -21.83 -9.46
CA ALA A 122 13.08 -22.80 -9.05
C ALA A 122 13.53 -23.67 -7.87
N ARG A 123 14.82 -24.07 -7.83
CA ARG A 123 15.40 -24.86 -6.73
C ARG A 123 15.56 -24.04 -5.44
N ARG A 124 16.00 -22.78 -5.54
CA ARG A 124 16.01 -21.82 -4.42
C ARG A 124 14.59 -21.50 -3.93
N ARG A 125 13.61 -21.44 -4.84
CA ARG A 125 12.17 -21.19 -4.55
C ARG A 125 11.50 -22.37 -3.84
N ARG A 126 11.83 -23.62 -4.17
CA ARG A 126 11.38 -24.83 -3.43
C ARG A 126 11.93 -24.90 -2.00
N LYS A 127 13.17 -24.45 -1.76
CA LYS A 127 13.74 -24.38 -0.40
C LYS A 127 13.16 -23.19 0.40
N ARG A 128 12.82 -22.07 -0.26
CA ARG A 128 12.09 -20.91 0.34
C ARG A 128 10.65 -21.23 0.73
N GLN A 129 9.98 -22.14 0.03
CA GLN A 129 8.59 -22.51 0.33
C GLN A 129 8.39 -23.16 1.71
N ALA A 130 9.46 -23.62 2.38
CA ALA A 130 9.41 -24.29 3.67
C ALA A 130 9.55 -23.36 4.90
N THR A 131 9.92 -22.08 4.71
CA THR A 131 10.14 -21.13 5.82
C THR A 131 9.62 -19.74 5.45
N SER A 132 8.72 -19.19 6.26
CA SER A 132 8.22 -17.81 6.12
C SER A 132 9.40 -16.83 6.08
N MET A 133 9.36 -15.88 5.14
CA MET A 133 10.30 -14.76 5.13
C MET A 133 9.89 -13.66 6.11
N PHE A 134 8.68 -13.70 6.65
CA PHE A 134 8.26 -12.85 7.76
C PHE A 134 8.45 -13.63 9.05
N GLN A 135 9.37 -13.18 9.89
CA GLN A 135 9.73 -13.85 11.14
C GLN A 135 9.16 -13.05 12.29
N ALA A 136 8.03 -13.52 12.84
CA ALA A 136 7.36 -12.86 13.94
C ALA A 136 7.91 -13.30 15.29
N THR A 137 8.34 -12.33 16.11
CA THR A 137 8.55 -12.51 17.54
C THR A 137 7.32 -11.99 18.27
N LEU A 138 6.57 -12.90 18.91
CA LEU A 138 5.37 -12.55 19.67
C LEU A 138 5.70 -12.22 21.14
N THR A 139 5.26 -11.05 21.58
CA THR A 139 5.07 -10.73 23.01
C THR A 139 3.60 -10.92 23.34
N CYS A 140 3.28 -11.95 24.11
CA CYS A 140 1.91 -12.27 24.51
C CYS A 140 1.70 -11.89 25.98
N THR A 141 0.71 -11.05 26.25
CA THR A 141 0.43 -10.56 27.62
C THR A 141 -0.77 -11.25 28.27
N VAL A 142 -1.50 -12.06 27.52
CA VAL A 142 -2.60 -12.87 28.07
C VAL A 142 -2.06 -14.11 28.78
N ALA A 143 -2.75 -14.57 29.82
CA ALA A 143 -2.35 -15.72 30.61
C ALA A 143 -2.54 -17.07 29.89
N ASP A 144 -3.43 -17.14 28.89
CA ASP A 144 -3.69 -18.36 28.13
C ASP A 144 -2.55 -18.64 27.13
N LEU A 145 -1.63 -19.52 27.53
CA LEU A 145 -0.49 -19.92 26.72
C LEU A 145 -0.88 -20.69 25.45
N ASN A 146 -2.02 -21.41 25.45
CA ASN A 146 -2.49 -22.11 24.25
C ASN A 146 -3.00 -21.09 23.22
N LEU A 147 -3.70 -20.05 23.67
CA LEU A 147 -4.10 -18.93 22.83
C LEU A 147 -2.86 -18.22 22.25
N CYS A 148 -1.85 -17.93 23.07
CA CYS A 148 -0.59 -17.35 22.59
C CYS A 148 0.09 -18.22 21.51
N ALA A 149 0.09 -19.54 21.68
CA ALA A 149 0.65 -20.45 20.68
C ALA A 149 -0.14 -20.43 19.35
N LYS A 150 -1.47 -20.32 19.42
CA LYS A 150 -2.33 -20.15 18.23
C LYS A 150 -2.03 -18.83 17.52
N VAL A 151 -1.85 -17.74 18.27
CA VAL A 151 -1.47 -16.42 17.73
C VAL A 151 -0.13 -16.50 17.00
N GLN A 152 0.90 -17.08 17.61
CA GLN A 152 2.20 -17.26 16.95
C GLN A 152 2.06 -18.09 15.67
N THR A 153 1.33 -19.21 15.73
CA THR A 153 1.10 -20.07 14.56
C THR A 153 0.42 -19.31 13.41
N ALA A 154 -0.58 -18.49 13.73
CA ALA A 154 -1.30 -17.71 12.74
C ALA A 154 -0.45 -16.56 12.17
N LEU A 155 0.43 -15.93 12.98
CA LEU A 155 1.41 -14.96 12.48
C LEU A 155 2.42 -15.61 11.52
N ASP A 156 2.92 -16.79 11.85
CA ASP A 156 3.84 -17.54 10.99
C ASP A 156 3.16 -17.94 9.68
N SER A 157 1.89 -18.34 9.75
CA SER A 157 1.08 -18.70 8.58
C SER A 157 0.78 -17.48 7.69
N ALA A 158 0.39 -16.34 8.27
CA ALA A 158 0.21 -15.07 7.55
C ALA A 158 1.50 -14.69 6.81
N GLY A 159 2.63 -14.73 7.50
CA GLY A 159 3.95 -14.51 6.91
C GLY A 159 4.28 -15.46 5.75
N ALA A 160 3.93 -16.74 5.88
CA ALA A 160 4.09 -17.73 4.83
C ALA A 160 3.19 -17.45 3.62
N ARG A 161 1.94 -16.98 3.82
CA ARG A 161 1.04 -16.57 2.72
C ARG A 161 1.61 -15.39 1.95
N ILE A 162 2.08 -14.36 2.65
CA ILE A 162 2.72 -13.20 2.01
C ILE A 162 3.96 -13.66 1.22
N THR A 163 4.80 -14.51 1.81
CA THR A 163 6.02 -15.05 1.19
C THR A 163 5.77 -15.83 -0.11
N LYS A 164 4.60 -16.47 -0.26
CA LYS A 164 4.24 -17.16 -1.52
C LYS A 164 4.09 -16.20 -2.69
N VAL A 165 3.75 -14.95 -2.41
CA VAL A 165 3.46 -13.91 -3.41
C VAL A 165 4.60 -12.90 -3.51
N ILE A 166 5.23 -12.53 -2.39
CA ILE A 166 6.26 -11.51 -2.33
C ILE A 166 7.66 -12.14 -2.34
N GLY A 167 8.46 -11.74 -3.33
CA GLY A 167 9.77 -12.29 -3.67
C GLY A 167 10.93 -11.81 -2.81
N VAL A 168 10.72 -11.52 -1.53
CA VAL A 168 11.77 -11.00 -0.62
C VAL A 168 12.91 -11.99 -0.38
N THR A 169 14.15 -11.57 -0.55
CA THR A 169 15.34 -12.43 -0.34
C THR A 169 15.92 -12.34 1.07
N THR A 170 15.55 -11.31 1.81
CA THR A 170 15.97 -11.06 3.19
C THR A 170 14.77 -11.26 4.10
N PRO A 171 14.91 -11.93 5.26
CA PRO A 171 13.83 -12.01 6.22
C PRO A 171 13.38 -10.62 6.69
N ILE A 172 12.06 -10.43 6.76
CA ILE A 172 11.40 -9.28 7.39
C ILE A 172 11.13 -9.68 8.83
N LEU A 173 11.72 -8.95 9.76
CA LEU A 173 11.59 -9.20 11.18
C LEU A 173 10.36 -8.45 11.72
N VAL A 174 9.42 -9.18 12.33
CA VAL A 174 8.18 -8.62 12.87
C VAL A 174 8.20 -8.70 14.40
N SER A 175 8.03 -7.58 15.08
CA SER A 175 7.75 -7.54 16.52
C SER A 175 6.24 -7.45 16.70
N ALA A 176 5.61 -8.56 17.11
CA ALA A 176 4.17 -8.63 17.32
C ALA A 176 3.83 -8.59 18.81
N THR A 177 2.79 -7.86 19.20
CA THR A 177 2.25 -7.91 20.56
C THR A 177 0.79 -8.34 20.54
N PHE A 178 0.42 -9.31 21.38
CA PHE A 178 -0.98 -9.69 21.59
C PHE A 178 -1.38 -9.32 23.02
N THR A 179 -2.27 -8.32 23.12
CA THR A 179 -2.62 -7.71 24.41
C THR A 179 -4.04 -7.17 24.41
N SER A 180 -4.65 -7.11 25.58
CA SER A 180 -5.98 -6.52 25.78
C SER A 180 -5.89 -5.01 25.60
N TYR A 181 -6.60 -4.48 24.61
CA TYR A 181 -6.63 -3.03 24.38
C TYR A 181 -7.43 -2.31 25.46
N CYS A 182 -8.47 -2.95 25.98
CA CYS A 182 -9.27 -2.43 27.08
C CYS A 182 -8.43 -2.22 28.34
N SER A 183 -7.70 -3.24 28.79
CA SER A 183 -6.92 -3.14 30.03
C SER A 183 -5.61 -2.37 29.87
N THR A 184 -4.97 -2.44 28.69
CA THR A 184 -3.66 -1.81 28.47
C THR A 184 -3.77 -0.35 28.04
N PHE A 185 -4.77 0.00 27.24
CA PHE A 185 -4.92 1.33 26.64
C PHE A 185 -6.22 2.04 27.04
N GLY A 186 -7.09 1.39 27.82
CA GLY A 186 -8.40 1.93 28.18
C GLY A 186 -9.44 1.87 27.05
N THR A 187 -9.12 1.22 25.93
CA THR A 187 -9.94 1.23 24.70
C THR A 187 -10.94 0.08 24.68
N CYS A 188 -11.85 0.05 25.65
CA CYS A 188 -12.83 -1.02 25.81
C CYS A 188 -13.96 -0.94 24.77
N GLY A 189 -14.37 -2.08 24.20
CA GLY A 189 -15.44 -2.14 23.21
C GLY A 189 -15.09 -1.52 21.84
N GLY A 190 -13.82 -1.19 21.61
CA GLY A 190 -13.34 -0.74 20.30
C GLY A 190 -13.44 -1.82 19.23
N THR A 191 -13.54 -1.40 17.98
CA THR A 191 -13.60 -2.30 16.81
C THR A 191 -12.23 -2.59 16.19
N THR A 192 -11.15 -2.03 16.74
CA THR A 192 -9.79 -2.24 16.25
C THR A 192 -9.34 -3.64 16.62
N LEU A 193 -9.08 -4.46 15.60
CA LEU A 193 -8.62 -5.85 15.75
C LEU A 193 -7.10 -5.94 15.85
N GLY A 194 -6.41 -5.06 15.12
CA GLY A 194 -4.97 -4.97 15.13
C GLY A 194 -4.49 -3.68 14.47
N GLN A 195 -3.17 -3.59 14.33
CA GLN A 195 -2.45 -2.49 13.71
C GLN A 195 -1.03 -2.96 13.41
N ALA A 196 -0.44 -2.54 12.29
CA ALA A 196 1.01 -2.63 12.12
C ALA A 196 1.61 -1.45 11.37
N LEU A 197 2.86 -1.15 11.71
CA LEU A 197 3.64 -0.05 11.16
C LEU A 197 5.04 -0.53 10.77
N TYR A 198 5.60 0.05 9.72
CA TYR A 198 6.99 -0.19 9.32
C TYR A 198 7.96 0.55 10.26
N LYS A 199 9.18 0.00 10.41
CA LYS A 199 10.26 0.44 11.32
C LYS A 199 10.53 1.94 11.35
N ASN A 200 10.49 2.61 10.21
CA ASN A 200 10.80 4.05 10.11
C ASN A 200 9.56 4.95 10.28
N GLY A 201 8.36 4.39 10.45
CA GLY A 201 7.16 5.11 10.89
C GLY A 201 7.09 5.28 12.41
N GLY A 202 8.22 5.16 13.10
CA GLY A 202 8.31 5.25 14.55
C GLY A 202 7.86 6.62 15.07
N SER A 203 6.83 6.55 15.91
CA SER A 203 6.40 7.52 16.94
C SER A 203 5.68 8.80 16.50
N ALA A 204 4.42 8.64 16.10
CA ALA A 204 3.36 9.23 16.89
C ALA A 204 2.40 8.09 17.30
N GLY A 205 2.29 7.89 18.61
CA GLY A 205 1.71 6.71 19.23
C GLY A 205 0.24 6.50 18.88
N PHE A 206 -0.18 5.27 19.11
CA PHE A 206 -1.58 4.89 19.20
C PHE A 206 -2.34 5.81 20.16
N GLY A 207 -3.39 6.45 19.65
CA GLY A 207 -4.28 7.32 20.40
C GLY A 207 -3.71 8.72 20.60
N ALA A 208 -4.48 9.72 20.20
CA ALA A 208 -4.23 11.11 20.55
C ALA A 208 -3.76 11.27 22.01
N SER A 209 -2.51 11.70 22.21
CA SER A 209 -2.09 12.69 23.23
C SER A 209 -0.58 12.90 23.18
N THR A 210 -0.21 14.10 22.74
CA THR A 210 0.83 14.96 23.32
C THR A 210 2.19 14.36 23.70
N GLY A 211 3.24 14.73 22.95
CA GLY A 211 4.60 14.91 23.50
C GLY A 211 5.70 13.98 22.97
N PRO A 212 6.98 14.37 23.18
CA PRO A 212 8.06 14.18 22.21
C PRO A 212 8.74 12.81 22.29
N ALA A 213 8.99 12.20 21.13
CA ALA A 213 10.31 11.73 20.72
C ALA A 213 10.30 11.13 19.31
N PRO A 214 11.14 11.62 18.38
CA PRO A 214 11.80 10.79 17.39
C PRO A 214 13.25 10.60 17.85
N ILE A 215 13.47 9.72 18.83
CA ILE A 215 14.81 9.18 19.04
C ILE A 215 14.82 7.84 18.33
N ALA A 216 15.66 7.77 17.29
CA ALA A 216 16.02 6.57 16.58
C ALA A 216 16.52 5.47 17.54
N GLN A 217 15.61 4.74 18.17
CA GLN A 217 15.92 3.40 18.59
C GLN A 217 15.90 2.56 17.32
N ALA A 218 17.10 2.22 16.85
CA ALA A 218 17.33 1.19 15.86
C ALA A 218 16.75 -0.12 16.41
N THR A 219 15.45 -0.33 16.24
CA THR A 219 14.85 -1.61 16.58
C THR A 219 15.33 -2.61 15.55
N THR A 220 15.66 -3.82 16.00
CA THR A 220 16.06 -4.92 15.13
C THR A 220 14.95 -5.37 14.19
N TYR A 221 13.71 -4.90 14.42
CA TYR A 221 12.51 -5.31 13.69
C TYR A 221 12.17 -4.32 12.57
N ASP A 222 11.68 -4.87 11.45
CA ASP A 222 11.24 -4.15 10.26
C ASP A 222 9.77 -3.73 10.36
N ILE A 223 8.95 -4.49 11.09
CA ILE A 223 7.54 -4.22 11.33
C ILE A 223 7.24 -4.34 12.83
N LYS A 224 6.46 -3.39 13.36
CA LYS A 224 5.82 -3.52 14.67
C LYS A 224 4.33 -3.74 14.47
N ALA A 225 3.80 -4.81 15.05
CA ALA A 225 2.39 -5.15 14.97
C ALA A 225 1.81 -5.31 16.38
N MET A 226 0.55 -4.95 16.55
CA MET A 226 -0.22 -5.18 17.76
C MET A 226 -1.60 -5.72 17.40
N PHE A 227 -2.11 -6.61 18.24
CA PHE A 227 -3.38 -7.28 18.04
C PHE A 227 -4.16 -7.30 19.34
N ASN A 228 -5.46 -7.00 19.25
CA ASN A 228 -6.34 -6.81 20.38
C ASN A 228 -6.82 -8.16 20.93
N ALA A 229 -6.30 -8.56 22.08
CA ALA A 229 -6.69 -9.81 22.72
C ALA A 229 -8.13 -9.84 23.27
N ASP A 230 -8.82 -8.69 23.31
CA ASP A 230 -10.24 -8.62 23.69
C ASP A 230 -11.17 -8.98 22.52
N ALA A 231 -10.66 -9.08 21.29
CA ALA A 231 -11.46 -9.41 20.12
C ALA A 231 -11.79 -10.92 20.07
N ALA A 232 -12.97 -11.22 19.53
CA ALA A 232 -13.45 -12.59 19.35
C ALA A 232 -12.77 -13.27 18.16
N PHE A 233 -11.52 -13.69 18.32
CA PHE A 233 -10.77 -14.34 17.26
C PHE A 233 -11.11 -15.82 17.10
N TRP A 234 -11.02 -16.28 15.87
CA TRP A 234 -10.99 -17.68 15.46
C TRP A 234 -9.61 -18.01 14.92
N PHE A 235 -9.10 -19.20 15.24
CA PHE A 235 -7.81 -19.70 14.79
C PHE A 235 -7.95 -21.01 14.03
N GLN A 236 -7.03 -21.27 13.10
CA GLN A 236 -7.00 -22.54 12.39
C GLN A 236 -6.88 -23.73 13.36
N GLY A 237 -7.78 -24.70 13.21
CA GLY A 237 -7.91 -25.85 14.10
C GLY A 237 -8.99 -25.70 15.18
N ASP A 238 -9.56 -24.51 15.35
CA ASP A 238 -10.78 -24.33 16.14
C ASP A 238 -12.00 -24.98 15.46
N PRO A 239 -13.11 -25.20 16.20
CA PRO A 239 -14.40 -25.53 15.59
C PRO A 239 -14.82 -24.53 14.52
N ALA A 240 -15.88 -24.83 13.76
CA ALA A 240 -16.37 -23.94 12.72
C ALA A 240 -16.52 -22.49 13.22
N ILE A 241 -15.98 -21.54 12.46
CA ILE A 241 -15.99 -20.11 12.81
C ILE A 241 -17.43 -19.62 13.02
N ALA A 242 -17.68 -18.97 14.15
CA ALA A 242 -18.98 -18.37 14.43
C ALA A 242 -19.16 -17.05 13.66
N SER A 243 -20.41 -16.65 13.39
CA SER A 243 -20.73 -15.41 12.68
C SER A 243 -20.24 -14.14 13.38
N THR A 244 -19.89 -14.22 14.65
CA THR A 244 -19.37 -13.11 15.47
C THR A 244 -17.85 -13.15 15.65
N GLN A 245 -17.17 -14.15 15.09
CA GLN A 245 -15.72 -14.29 15.21
C GLN A 245 -14.99 -13.78 13.97
N TYR A 246 -13.77 -13.30 14.17
CA TYR A 246 -12.87 -12.85 13.11
C TYR A 246 -11.74 -13.86 12.92
N ASP A 247 -11.40 -14.17 11.68
CA ASP A 247 -10.21 -14.98 11.39
C ASP A 247 -8.94 -14.19 11.74
N PHE A 248 -8.15 -14.71 12.68
CA PHE A 248 -6.93 -14.05 13.11
C PHE A 248 -5.85 -14.02 12.02
N GLU A 249 -5.74 -15.05 11.18
CA GLU A 249 -4.78 -15.07 10.08
C GLU A 249 -5.12 -14.02 9.02
N ALA A 250 -6.41 -13.83 8.73
CA ALA A 250 -6.88 -12.72 7.87
C ALA A 250 -6.46 -11.36 8.45
N THR A 251 -6.68 -11.17 9.75
CA THR A 251 -6.28 -9.96 10.49
C THR A 251 -4.78 -9.75 10.45
N ALA A 252 -3.98 -10.75 10.83
CA ALA A 252 -2.54 -10.68 10.78
C ALA A 252 -2.01 -10.40 9.38
N THR A 253 -2.58 -11.02 8.35
CA THR A 253 -2.18 -10.76 6.97
C THR A 253 -2.48 -9.31 6.60
N HIS A 254 -3.69 -8.81 6.87
CA HIS A 254 -4.09 -7.42 6.64
C HIS A 254 -3.14 -6.43 7.30
N GLU A 255 -2.89 -6.58 8.61
CA GLU A 255 -2.02 -5.67 9.35
C GLU A 255 -0.59 -5.70 8.83
N LEU A 256 -0.06 -6.87 8.47
CA LEU A 256 1.28 -6.95 7.89
C LEU A 256 1.40 -6.17 6.57
N LEU A 257 0.33 -5.97 5.78
CA LEU A 257 0.37 -5.10 4.60
C LEU A 257 0.48 -3.62 4.98
N HIS A 258 -0.18 -3.17 6.05
CA HIS A 258 0.08 -1.86 6.63
C HIS A 258 1.54 -1.74 7.09
N GLY A 259 2.06 -2.77 7.76
CA GLY A 259 3.47 -2.88 8.13
C GLY A 259 4.44 -2.88 6.93
N MET A 260 3.99 -3.30 5.75
CA MET A 260 4.75 -3.22 4.49
C MET A 260 4.65 -1.86 3.79
N GLY A 261 3.95 -0.90 4.39
CA GLY A 261 3.83 0.47 3.91
C GLY A 261 2.56 0.78 3.13
N PHE A 262 1.59 -0.13 3.01
CA PHE A 262 0.26 0.20 2.49
C PHE A 262 -0.51 0.98 3.56
N LEU A 263 -0.12 2.23 3.79
CA LEU A 263 -0.71 3.11 4.79
C LEU A 263 -0.43 4.56 4.39
N SER A 264 -1.45 5.41 4.42
CA SER A 264 -1.27 6.86 4.26
C SER A 264 -0.68 7.49 5.53
N GLY A 265 0.14 8.54 5.38
CA GLY A 265 0.65 9.33 6.51
C GLY A 265 -0.28 10.48 6.94
N TRP A 266 -1.34 10.74 6.18
CA TRP A 266 -2.31 11.80 6.46
C TRP A 266 -3.26 11.37 7.56
N ASN A 267 -3.29 12.11 8.67
CA ASN A 267 -4.15 11.81 9.81
C ASN A 267 -4.52 13.05 10.65
N GLU A 268 -5.41 12.87 11.61
CA GLU A 268 -5.77 13.82 12.67
C GLU A 268 -4.75 13.77 13.82
N TRP A 269 -3.52 14.23 13.56
CA TRP A 269 -2.40 14.07 14.50
C TRP A 269 -2.44 14.94 15.76
N PHE A 270 -3.25 15.99 15.80
CA PHE A 270 -3.35 16.88 16.97
C PHE A 270 -4.43 16.39 17.92
N TYR A 271 -5.64 16.15 17.39
CA TYR A 271 -6.76 15.61 18.16
C TYR A 271 -7.84 15.05 17.23
N VAL A 272 -8.64 14.13 17.76
CA VAL A 272 -9.77 13.53 17.03
C VAL A 272 -10.79 14.60 16.67
N GLY A 273 -11.15 14.67 15.38
CA GLY A 273 -12.11 15.64 14.86
C GLY A 273 -11.54 17.04 14.59
N GLN A 274 -10.22 17.19 14.44
CA GLN A 274 -9.58 18.48 14.12
C GLN A 274 -10.05 19.12 12.81
N GLY A 275 -10.67 18.37 11.90
CA GLY A 275 -11.31 18.93 10.71
C GLY A 275 -10.34 19.26 9.55
N TYR A 276 -9.08 18.88 9.68
CA TYR A 276 -8.04 18.94 8.65
C TYR A 276 -7.08 17.75 8.84
N LEU A 277 -6.35 17.33 7.81
CA LEU A 277 -5.36 16.25 7.92
C LEU A 277 -3.96 16.78 7.70
N THR A 278 -3.02 16.34 8.53
CA THR A 278 -1.60 16.66 8.37
C THR A 278 -0.78 15.38 8.22
N PRO A 279 0.46 15.46 7.71
CA PRO A 279 1.46 14.44 7.95
C PRO A 279 1.79 14.38 9.45
N ALA A 280 2.44 13.31 9.90
CA ALA A 280 3.02 13.29 11.23
C ALA A 280 4.00 14.48 11.40
N TYR A 281 4.33 14.83 12.64
CA TYR A 281 5.27 15.91 12.94
C TYR A 281 6.34 15.42 13.89
N TYR A 282 7.47 16.11 13.88
CA TYR A 282 8.58 15.87 14.80
C TYR A 282 8.68 17.00 15.81
N MET A 283 8.97 16.60 17.06
CA MET A 283 9.24 17.50 18.17
C MET A 283 10.67 17.30 18.63
N TYR A 284 11.32 18.37 19.06
CA TYR A 284 12.56 18.29 19.82
C TYR A 284 12.30 17.66 21.19
N ALA A 285 13.36 17.13 21.82
CA ALA A 285 13.29 16.59 23.18
C ALA A 285 12.83 17.63 24.22
N THR A 286 12.95 18.92 23.90
CA THR A 286 12.42 20.03 24.69
C THR A 286 10.89 20.17 24.64
N GLY A 287 10.21 19.41 23.78
CA GLY A 287 8.76 19.55 23.56
C GLY A 287 8.39 20.67 22.59
N LEU A 288 9.36 21.21 21.84
CA LEU A 288 9.14 22.24 20.82
C LEU A 288 9.02 21.61 19.45
N TRP A 289 8.18 22.19 18.59
CA TRP A 289 7.95 21.71 17.24
C TRP A 289 9.19 21.88 16.37
N ALA A 290 9.51 20.85 15.59
CA ALA A 290 10.66 20.87 14.71
C ALA A 290 10.22 21.11 13.26
N TYR A 291 9.53 20.12 12.68
CA TYR A 291 9.12 20.13 11.29
C TYR A 291 8.17 18.95 11.02
N TRP A 292 7.55 18.93 9.85
CA TRP A 292 6.69 17.84 9.39
C TRP A 292 7.49 16.59 8.99
N ALA A 293 6.95 15.41 9.29
CA ALA A 293 7.49 14.15 8.85
C ALA A 293 7.34 13.98 7.34
N PRO A 294 8.29 13.30 6.65
CA PRO A 294 8.20 13.01 5.22
C PRO A 294 6.91 12.24 4.87
N PRO A 295 6.40 12.38 3.63
CA PRO A 295 5.20 11.67 3.22
C PRO A 295 5.48 10.17 3.21
N TYR A 296 4.44 9.37 3.47
CA TYR A 296 4.60 7.92 3.40
C TYR A 296 4.74 7.49 1.94
N LEU A 297 5.45 6.39 1.69
CA LEU A 297 5.69 5.90 0.33
C LEU A 297 4.38 5.68 -0.45
N PHE A 298 3.33 5.25 0.24
CA PHE A 298 2.01 5.07 -0.35
C PHE A 298 1.38 6.38 -0.84
N ASP A 299 1.57 7.48 -0.11
CA ASP A 299 1.02 8.81 -0.47
C ASP A 299 1.50 9.31 -1.83
N ILE A 300 2.70 8.88 -2.24
CA ILE A 300 3.30 9.21 -3.55
C ILE A 300 2.45 8.69 -4.71
N PHE A 301 1.71 7.60 -4.49
CA PHE A 301 0.85 7.00 -5.51
C PHE A 301 -0.60 7.49 -5.42
N MET A 302 -0.94 8.31 -4.44
CA MET A 302 -2.29 8.82 -4.28
C MET A 302 -2.54 10.03 -5.18
N VAL A 303 -3.68 10.03 -5.86
CA VAL A 303 -4.20 11.16 -6.62
C VAL A 303 -5.65 11.42 -6.25
N ASP A 304 -6.04 12.69 -6.26
CA ASP A 304 -7.45 13.05 -6.12
C ASP A 304 -8.25 12.77 -7.41
N LYS A 305 -9.56 13.00 -7.36
CA LYS A 305 -10.49 12.80 -8.49
C LYS A 305 -10.14 13.61 -9.75
N THR A 306 -9.36 14.68 -9.63
CA THR A 306 -8.90 15.51 -10.76
C THR A 306 -7.59 14.98 -11.35
N GLY A 307 -6.97 13.98 -10.71
CA GLY A 307 -5.67 13.46 -11.07
C GLY A 307 -4.51 14.20 -10.41
N LEU A 308 -4.77 15.14 -9.50
CA LEU A 308 -3.74 15.88 -8.78
C LEU A 308 -3.05 14.96 -7.76
N PRO A 309 -1.71 14.84 -7.78
CA PRO A 309 -0.99 14.07 -6.77
C PRO A 309 -1.23 14.63 -5.36
N VAL A 310 -1.53 13.75 -4.42
CA VAL A 310 -1.72 14.15 -3.02
C VAL A 310 -0.44 14.75 -2.42
N THR A 311 0.74 14.36 -2.95
CA THR A 311 2.04 14.96 -2.62
C THR A 311 2.16 16.45 -2.94
N ARG A 312 1.25 17.01 -3.76
CA ARG A 312 1.20 18.46 -3.97
C ARG A 312 0.73 19.19 -2.72
N TYR A 313 -0.27 18.65 -2.02
CA TYR A 313 -0.74 19.21 -0.73
C TYR A 313 0.38 19.14 0.32
N TYR A 314 1.12 18.03 0.36
CA TYR A 314 2.30 17.90 1.22
C TYR A 314 3.34 18.98 0.92
N THR A 315 3.69 19.16 -0.36
CA THR A 315 4.67 20.17 -0.78
C THR A 315 4.25 21.58 -0.35
N THR A 316 3.00 21.97 -0.57
CA THR A 316 2.48 23.26 -0.08
C THR A 316 2.64 23.39 1.43
N LEU A 317 2.24 22.37 2.18
CA LEU A 317 2.29 22.37 3.64
C LEU A 317 3.72 22.58 4.17
N VAL A 318 4.69 21.79 3.70
CA VAL A 318 6.08 21.89 4.21
C VAL A 318 6.86 23.09 3.67
N THR A 319 6.43 23.70 2.57
CA THR A 319 7.12 24.88 2.01
C THR A 319 6.60 26.18 2.60
N THR A 320 5.30 26.24 2.93
CA THR A 320 4.67 27.45 3.46
C THR A 320 4.61 27.47 4.98
N TYR A 321 4.78 26.31 5.63
CA TYR A 321 4.84 26.17 7.08
C TYR A 321 5.92 25.12 7.48
N PRO A 322 7.22 25.42 7.27
CA PRO A 322 8.31 24.41 7.29
C PRO A 322 8.75 23.90 8.68
N GLY A 323 8.46 24.60 9.76
CA GLY A 323 9.00 24.32 11.09
C GLY A 323 9.23 25.60 11.89
N ASP A 324 8.87 25.60 13.18
CA ASP A 324 9.12 26.69 14.11
C ASP A 324 9.52 26.13 15.49
N PRO A 325 10.83 26.19 15.83
CA PRO A 325 11.36 25.70 17.11
C PRO A 325 10.98 26.56 18.31
N THR A 326 10.04 27.50 18.17
CA THR A 326 9.51 28.30 19.28
C THR A 326 8.13 27.83 19.74
N LEU A 327 7.42 27.03 18.95
CA LEU A 327 6.06 26.57 19.27
C LEU A 327 6.10 25.29 20.11
N THR A 328 5.30 25.25 21.18
CA THR A 328 4.93 24.00 21.84
C THR A 328 3.89 23.24 20.99
N LEU A 329 3.50 22.02 21.39
CA LEU A 329 2.47 21.29 20.66
C LEU A 329 1.11 22.00 20.73
N ASP A 330 0.74 22.47 21.93
CA ASP A 330 -0.54 23.16 22.14
C ASP A 330 -0.58 24.48 21.35
N ASP A 331 0.54 25.22 21.33
CA ASP A 331 0.66 26.45 20.54
C ASP A 331 0.68 26.18 19.04
N LEU A 332 1.33 25.08 18.60
CA LEU A 332 1.39 24.67 17.20
C LEU A 332 0.00 24.47 16.61
N THR A 333 -0.90 23.79 17.32
CA THR A 333 -2.24 23.52 16.82
C THR A 333 -3.02 24.82 16.58
N ALA A 334 -3.03 25.71 17.56
CA ALA A 334 -3.71 27.01 17.43
C ALA A 334 -3.06 27.89 16.36
N ASP A 335 -1.72 27.97 16.34
CA ASP A 335 -0.98 28.76 15.36
C ASP A 335 -1.17 28.23 13.92
N PHE A 336 -1.20 26.91 13.74
CA PHE A 336 -1.44 26.31 12.43
C PHE A 336 -2.84 26.64 11.89
N GLU A 337 -3.85 26.65 12.75
CA GLU A 337 -5.23 27.02 12.41
C GLU A 337 -5.37 28.51 12.08
N ASP A 338 -4.77 29.38 12.88
CA ASP A 338 -4.90 30.83 12.75
C ASP A 338 -3.97 31.42 11.67
N ASN A 339 -2.74 30.90 11.59
CA ASN A 339 -1.64 31.49 10.82
C ASN A 339 -1.07 30.56 9.73
N GLY A 340 -1.52 29.30 9.63
CA GLY A 340 -1.00 28.33 8.66
C GLY A 340 -1.27 28.67 7.19
N GLY A 341 -2.28 29.50 6.91
CA GLY A 341 -2.60 30.00 5.57
C GLY A 341 -2.69 28.89 4.51
N ALA A 342 -1.83 28.94 3.49
CA ALA A 342 -1.82 27.95 2.42
C ALA A 342 -1.53 26.52 2.89
N ALA A 343 -0.78 26.34 3.98
CA ALA A 343 -0.53 25.03 4.57
C ALA A 343 -1.80 24.46 5.20
N TYR A 344 -2.56 25.30 5.92
CA TYR A 344 -3.84 24.93 6.50
C TYR A 344 -4.87 24.60 5.40
N ASP A 345 -4.96 25.42 4.35
CA ASP A 345 -5.84 25.15 3.21
C ASP A 345 -5.51 23.82 2.51
N ALA A 346 -4.22 23.47 2.41
CA ALA A 346 -3.78 22.19 1.87
C ALA A 346 -4.21 21.02 2.79
N ALA A 347 -3.99 21.14 4.10
CA ALA A 347 -4.41 20.15 5.09
C ALA A 347 -5.93 19.94 5.10
N TYR A 348 -6.69 21.03 5.04
CA TYR A 348 -8.14 21.01 4.94
C TYR A 348 -8.61 20.38 3.62
N SER A 349 -7.94 20.65 2.50
CA SER A 349 -8.25 20.03 1.22
C SER A 349 -8.11 18.51 1.27
N VAL A 350 -7.06 17.98 1.90
CA VAL A 350 -6.89 16.52 2.05
C VAL A 350 -7.96 15.92 2.96
N TYR A 351 -8.34 16.62 4.04
CA TYR A 351 -9.48 16.22 4.86
C TYR A 351 -10.76 16.11 4.05
N GLN A 352 -11.06 17.11 3.22
CA GLN A 352 -12.23 17.07 2.33
C GLN A 352 -12.20 15.89 1.37
N LEU A 353 -11.01 15.44 0.92
CA LEU A 353 -10.89 14.23 0.12
C LEU A 353 -11.33 12.98 0.91
N GLY A 354 -10.89 12.85 2.17
CA GLY A 354 -11.24 11.75 3.08
C GLY A 354 -12.69 11.77 3.57
N THR A 355 -13.32 12.94 3.61
CA THR A 355 -14.71 13.13 4.06
C THR A 355 -15.73 13.31 2.93
N ALA A 356 -15.31 13.21 1.68
CA ALA A 356 -16.21 13.34 0.54
C ALA A 356 -17.01 12.06 0.26
N LEU A 357 -17.83 12.11 -0.79
CA LEU A 357 -18.43 10.92 -1.40
C LEU A 357 -17.35 9.93 -1.85
N ARG A 358 -17.76 8.67 -2.02
CA ARG A 358 -16.89 7.59 -2.49
C ARG A 358 -16.14 7.97 -3.77
N ARG A 359 -14.96 7.36 -3.97
CA ARG A 359 -14.13 7.51 -5.19
C ARG A 359 -13.51 8.91 -5.43
N THR A 360 -13.27 9.67 -4.37
CA THR A 360 -12.56 10.98 -4.48
C THR A 360 -11.05 10.86 -4.47
N VAL A 361 -10.51 9.76 -3.95
CA VAL A 361 -9.08 9.47 -3.95
C VAL A 361 -8.86 8.09 -4.55
N THR A 362 -7.82 7.99 -5.36
CA THR A 362 -7.36 6.71 -5.89
C THR A 362 -5.87 6.55 -5.66
N SER A 363 -5.44 5.32 -5.47
CA SER A 363 -4.05 4.97 -5.77
C SER A 363 -3.92 4.81 -7.28
N ARG A 364 -3.01 5.58 -7.87
CA ARG A 364 -2.58 5.47 -9.27
C ARG A 364 -1.20 4.80 -9.31
N PRO A 365 -1.16 3.47 -9.30
CA PRO A 365 0.08 2.71 -9.30
C PRO A 365 0.88 2.94 -10.60
N LYS A 366 2.19 2.68 -10.55
CA LYS A 366 3.06 2.64 -11.74
C LYS A 366 2.51 1.59 -12.72
N ALA A 367 2.73 1.79 -14.02
CA ALA A 367 2.39 0.78 -15.03
C ALA A 367 2.95 -0.59 -14.63
N ASN A 368 2.10 -1.61 -14.57
CA ASN A 368 2.45 -2.91 -14.00
C ASN A 368 1.61 -4.04 -14.64
N PRO A 369 2.00 -5.31 -14.48
CA PRO A 369 1.35 -6.44 -15.15
C PRO A 369 0.06 -6.92 -14.47
N PHE A 370 -0.37 -6.33 -13.35
CA PHE A 370 -1.54 -6.78 -12.59
C PHE A 370 -2.81 -6.04 -13.00
N THR A 371 -2.73 -4.72 -13.08
CA THR A 371 -3.83 -3.86 -13.53
C THR A 371 -3.32 -2.47 -13.92
N ASN A 372 -3.95 -1.89 -14.94
CA ASN A 372 -3.74 -0.50 -15.34
C ASN A 372 -4.82 0.45 -14.76
N ALA A 373 -5.78 -0.09 -14.01
CA ALA A 373 -6.85 0.70 -13.39
C ALA A 373 -6.39 1.29 -12.05
N SER A 374 -6.82 2.51 -11.76
CA SER A 374 -6.65 3.11 -10.44
C SER A 374 -7.48 2.34 -9.39
N SER A 375 -6.94 2.22 -8.19
CA SER A 375 -7.61 1.58 -7.06
C SER A 375 -8.31 2.65 -6.22
N TYR A 376 -9.62 2.57 -6.06
CA TYR A 376 -10.34 3.54 -5.23
C TYR A 376 -10.06 3.30 -3.74
N LEU A 377 -9.73 4.38 -3.04
CA LEU A 377 -9.50 4.34 -1.60
C LEU A 377 -10.77 4.66 -0.83
N TRP A 378 -10.89 4.06 0.35
CA TRP A 378 -12.05 4.24 1.21
C TRP A 378 -12.14 5.67 1.72
N THR A 379 -13.31 6.28 1.55
CA THR A 379 -13.68 7.59 2.10
C THR A 379 -15.10 7.52 2.66
N LYS A 380 -15.45 8.44 3.56
CA LYS A 380 -16.79 8.46 4.16
C LYS A 380 -17.39 9.86 4.14
N PRO A 381 -18.61 10.05 3.59
CA PRO A 381 -19.25 11.36 3.55
C PRO A 381 -19.42 11.97 4.95
N GLY A 382 -18.90 13.19 5.12
CA GLY A 382 -19.07 14.03 6.30
C GLY A 382 -18.30 13.60 7.54
N ILE A 383 -17.56 12.49 7.52
CA ILE A 383 -16.80 11.98 8.67
C ILE A 383 -15.47 11.42 8.19
N TYR A 384 -14.36 11.97 8.68
CA TYR A 384 -13.07 11.29 8.57
C TYR A 384 -13.02 10.17 9.59
N LYS A 385 -12.69 8.96 9.16
CA LYS A 385 -12.55 7.81 10.04
C LYS A 385 -11.07 7.48 10.16
N ASP A 386 -10.47 7.96 11.25
CA ASP A 386 -9.08 7.65 11.61
C ASP A 386 -8.82 6.14 11.56
N GLY A 387 -7.63 5.78 11.09
CA GLY A 387 -7.21 4.40 10.87
C GLY A 387 -7.94 3.69 9.74
N THR A 388 -8.85 4.37 9.02
CA THR A 388 -9.61 3.77 7.91
C THR A 388 -9.48 4.57 6.61
N ALA A 389 -9.91 5.84 6.65
CA ALA A 389 -10.00 6.67 5.46
C ALA A 389 -8.62 6.92 4.85
N LEU A 390 -8.52 6.77 3.53
CA LEU A 390 -7.26 6.87 2.76
C LEU A 390 -6.23 5.74 3.02
N HIS A 391 -6.45 4.86 3.99
CA HIS A 391 -5.55 3.73 4.28
C HIS A 391 -6.00 2.41 3.64
N HIS A 392 -7.26 2.32 3.24
CA HIS A 392 -7.90 1.12 2.72
C HIS A 392 -8.41 1.29 1.30
N LEU A 393 -8.63 0.17 0.61
CA LEU A 393 -9.46 0.11 -0.58
C LEU A 393 -10.94 0.31 -0.23
N GLU A 394 -11.73 0.80 -1.19
CA GLU A 394 -13.18 0.92 -1.06
C GLU A 394 -13.87 -0.41 -0.69
N ASP A 395 -14.93 -0.35 0.11
CA ASP A 395 -15.67 -1.56 0.54
C ASP A 395 -16.36 -2.30 -0.62
N ALA A 396 -16.48 -1.65 -1.78
CA ALA A 396 -16.95 -2.28 -3.00
C ALA A 396 -16.07 -3.48 -3.44
N TYR A 397 -14.83 -3.59 -2.94
CA TYR A 397 -13.95 -4.72 -3.19
C TYR A 397 -14.20 -5.94 -2.28
N ASN A 398 -15.16 -5.88 -1.34
CA ASN A 398 -15.44 -6.98 -0.39
C ASN A 398 -15.70 -8.35 -1.05
N ASN A 399 -16.28 -8.35 -2.25
CA ASN A 399 -16.61 -9.59 -2.98
C ASN A 399 -15.70 -9.78 -4.21
N THR A 400 -14.47 -9.28 -4.17
CA THR A 400 -13.47 -9.44 -5.22
C THR A 400 -12.18 -10.01 -4.62
N ALA A 401 -11.20 -10.34 -5.46
CA ALA A 401 -9.90 -10.81 -4.98
C ALA A 401 -9.16 -9.77 -4.11
N ASP A 402 -9.58 -8.50 -4.11
CA ASP A 402 -9.01 -7.41 -3.31
C ASP A 402 -9.73 -7.20 -1.96
N PHE A 403 -10.47 -8.21 -1.49
CA PHE A 403 -11.23 -8.16 -0.24
C PHE A 403 -10.37 -7.88 1.01
N LEU A 404 -9.07 -8.23 0.98
CA LEU A 404 -8.24 -8.18 2.19
C LEU A 404 -8.06 -6.75 2.71
N MET A 405 -7.81 -5.77 1.83
CA MET A 405 -7.43 -4.40 2.22
C MET A 405 -8.61 -3.42 2.22
N ILE A 406 -9.84 -3.89 2.44
CA ILE A 406 -11.02 -3.03 2.64
C ILE A 406 -11.10 -2.53 4.09
N SER A 407 -12.05 -1.64 4.41
CA SER A 407 -12.11 -0.97 5.72
C SER A 407 -12.49 -1.83 6.93
N TYR A 408 -12.80 -3.11 6.72
CA TYR A 408 -13.21 -4.03 7.78
C TYR A 408 -12.86 -5.47 7.41
N ILE A 409 -12.73 -6.31 8.42
CA ILE A 409 -12.55 -7.75 8.25
C ILE A 409 -13.92 -8.42 8.44
N PRO A 410 -14.45 -9.17 7.44
CA PRO A 410 -15.73 -9.86 7.60
C PRO A 410 -15.69 -10.91 8.71
N ALA A 411 -16.60 -10.81 9.68
CA ALA A 411 -16.80 -11.84 10.68
C ALA A 411 -17.51 -13.07 10.09
N GLY A 412 -17.26 -14.25 10.64
CA GLY A 412 -17.89 -15.50 10.22
C GLY A 412 -17.30 -16.17 8.98
N PHE A 413 -16.20 -15.63 8.44
CA PHE A 413 -15.50 -16.22 7.30
C PHE A 413 -14.05 -16.50 7.65
N THR A 414 -13.58 -17.71 7.37
CA THR A 414 -12.14 -17.98 7.39
C THR A 414 -11.47 -17.32 6.19
N LEU A 415 -10.16 -17.05 6.29
CA LEU A 415 -9.38 -16.51 5.18
C LEU A 415 -9.46 -17.40 3.95
N ASP A 416 -9.35 -18.72 4.15
CA ASP A 416 -9.44 -19.70 3.07
C ASP A 416 -10.84 -19.72 2.42
N ALA A 417 -11.91 -19.53 3.19
CA ALA A 417 -13.25 -19.40 2.64
C ALA A 417 -13.37 -18.17 1.72
N GLN A 418 -12.82 -17.02 2.14
CA GLN A 418 -12.83 -15.80 1.32
C GLN A 418 -11.98 -15.96 0.05
N ILE A 419 -10.80 -16.56 0.15
CA ILE A 419 -9.96 -16.89 -1.02
C ILE A 419 -10.73 -17.78 -2.00
N ASN A 420 -11.39 -18.83 -1.51
CA ASN A 420 -12.14 -19.75 -2.37
C ASN A 420 -13.36 -19.10 -3.04
N LEU A 421 -13.99 -18.12 -2.38
CA LEU A 421 -15.15 -17.41 -2.91
C LEU A 421 -14.76 -16.33 -3.92
N TYR A 422 -13.68 -15.59 -3.67
CA TYR A 422 -13.41 -14.33 -4.37
C TYR A 422 -12.09 -14.29 -5.14
N SER A 423 -11.18 -15.24 -4.93
CA SER A 423 -9.85 -15.26 -5.56
C SER A 423 -9.67 -16.44 -6.51
N THR A 424 -9.17 -16.15 -7.71
CA THR A 424 -8.90 -17.15 -8.75
C THR A 424 -7.50 -17.75 -8.64
N GLN A 425 -7.13 -18.22 -7.44
CA GLN A 425 -5.96 -19.08 -7.11
C GLN A 425 -4.53 -18.65 -7.54
N ALA A 426 -4.32 -17.72 -8.49
CA ALA A 426 -2.98 -17.33 -8.95
C ALA A 426 -2.15 -16.61 -7.87
N TRP A 427 -2.84 -15.87 -6.99
CA TRP A 427 -2.21 -14.99 -6.01
C TRP A 427 -2.74 -15.16 -4.58
N GLY A 428 -3.61 -16.16 -4.38
CA GLY A 428 -4.18 -16.49 -3.09
C GLY A 428 -4.91 -15.32 -2.46
N VAL A 429 -4.34 -14.76 -1.40
CA VAL A 429 -4.94 -13.72 -0.57
C VAL A 429 -4.88 -12.31 -1.17
N PHE A 430 -4.12 -12.09 -2.25
CA PHE A 430 -3.98 -10.76 -2.86
C PHE A 430 -4.66 -10.66 -4.22
N GLY A 431 -5.45 -9.60 -4.37
CA GLY A 431 -6.06 -9.21 -5.64
C GLY A 431 -5.16 -8.29 -6.47
N PRO A 432 -5.57 -8.04 -7.73
CA PRO A 432 -4.79 -7.24 -8.67
C PRO A 432 -4.55 -5.80 -8.20
N GLN A 433 -5.50 -5.17 -7.49
CA GLN A 433 -5.31 -3.79 -7.01
C GLN A 433 -4.26 -3.73 -5.90
N THR A 434 -4.33 -4.65 -4.94
CA THR A 434 -3.38 -4.78 -3.85
C THR A 434 -1.98 -5.05 -4.37
N LEU A 435 -1.83 -5.99 -5.32
CA LEU A 435 -0.54 -6.30 -5.94
C LEU A 435 0.05 -5.13 -6.73
N SER A 436 -0.80 -4.39 -7.44
CA SER A 436 -0.43 -3.21 -8.21
C SER A 436 0.14 -2.09 -7.31
N ILE A 437 -0.46 -1.89 -6.14
CA ILE A 437 0.02 -0.98 -5.10
C ILE A 437 1.37 -1.45 -4.54
N LEU A 438 1.46 -2.71 -4.08
CA LEU A 438 2.69 -3.28 -3.53
C LEU A 438 3.85 -3.22 -4.54
N TYR A 439 3.59 -3.56 -5.80
CA TYR A 439 4.56 -3.47 -6.89
C TYR A 439 5.06 -2.03 -7.10
N SER A 440 4.16 -1.04 -7.05
CA SER A 440 4.50 0.36 -7.24
C SER A 440 5.42 0.89 -6.14
N MET A 441 5.20 0.42 -4.90
CA MET A 441 6.06 0.64 -3.74
C MET A 441 7.40 -0.11 -3.83
N GLY A 442 7.59 -0.97 -4.83
CA GLY A 442 8.86 -1.66 -5.10
C GLY A 442 8.96 -3.07 -4.50
N TRP A 443 7.87 -3.63 -3.98
CA TRP A 443 7.87 -5.02 -3.53
C TRP A 443 8.06 -5.96 -4.72
N PRO A 444 9.03 -6.89 -4.67
CA PRO A 444 9.19 -7.89 -5.73
C PRO A 444 8.00 -8.84 -5.67
N ILE A 445 7.24 -8.97 -6.76
CA ILE A 445 6.08 -9.87 -6.82
C ILE A 445 6.45 -11.12 -7.64
N LEU A 446 6.25 -12.29 -7.06
CA LEU A 446 6.58 -13.58 -7.67
C LEU A 446 5.50 -14.00 -8.65
N GLN A 447 5.75 -13.99 -9.96
CA GLN A 447 4.78 -14.49 -10.95
C GLN A 447 4.12 -15.81 -10.50
N PRO A 448 2.80 -15.98 -10.72
CA PRO A 448 2.10 -17.20 -10.34
C PRO A 448 2.82 -18.34 -11.01
N GLN A 449 2.97 -19.46 -10.32
CA GLN A 449 3.26 -20.66 -11.08
C GLN A 449 2.03 -20.89 -11.97
N SER A 450 2.18 -20.68 -13.28
CA SER A 450 1.24 -21.22 -14.24
C SER A 450 1.03 -22.67 -13.82
N SER A 451 -0.21 -23.05 -13.52
CA SER A 451 -0.57 -24.44 -13.30
C SER A 451 0.11 -25.20 -14.43
N VAL A 452 1.10 -26.04 -14.08
CA VAL A 452 1.66 -26.96 -15.04
C VAL A 452 0.47 -27.82 -15.43
N THR A 453 -0.11 -27.53 -16.59
CA THR A 453 -1.02 -28.44 -17.23
C THR A 453 -0.17 -29.68 -17.42
N THR A 454 -0.31 -30.64 -16.51
CA THR A 454 0.07 -32.01 -16.78
C THR A 454 -0.75 -32.38 -17.99
N SER A 455 -0.19 -32.17 -19.18
CA SER A 455 -0.56 -32.93 -20.34
C SER A 455 -0.29 -34.37 -19.93
N VAL A 456 -1.36 -35.02 -19.49
CA VAL A 456 -1.42 -36.47 -19.50
C VAL A 456 -1.21 -36.82 -20.97
N SER A 457 0.05 -37.14 -21.28
CA SER A 457 0.40 -37.91 -22.46
C SER A 457 -0.50 -39.14 -22.39
N THR A 458 -1.58 -39.11 -23.17
CA THR A 458 -2.28 -40.33 -23.56
C THR A 458 -1.25 -41.12 -24.34
N GLY A 459 -0.54 -41.99 -23.62
CA GLY A 459 0.28 -43.03 -24.21
C GLY A 459 -0.59 -43.75 -25.22
N SER A 460 -0.28 -43.53 -26.49
CA SER A 460 -0.78 -44.35 -27.59
C SER A 460 -0.32 -45.76 -27.29
N THR A 461 -1.23 -46.59 -26.79
CA THR A 461 -1.06 -48.03 -26.74
C THR A 461 -0.98 -48.49 -28.18
N SER A 462 0.23 -48.69 -28.67
CA SER A 462 0.49 -49.39 -29.92
C SER A 462 0.03 -50.84 -29.74
N THR A 463 -1.20 -51.12 -30.15
CA THR A 463 -1.71 -52.49 -30.27
C THR A 463 -0.93 -53.17 -31.40
N SER A 464 0.05 -54.00 -31.02
CA SER A 464 0.72 -54.92 -31.93
C SER A 464 -0.26 -56.05 -32.27
N THR A 465 -1.01 -55.91 -33.36
CA THR A 465 -1.84 -56.98 -33.90
C THR A 465 -0.93 -58.01 -34.56
N ALA A 466 -0.71 -59.12 -33.86
CA ALA A 466 -0.07 -60.30 -34.41
C ALA A 466 -0.96 -60.91 -35.49
N SER A 467 -0.44 -60.94 -36.71
CA SER A 467 -0.99 -61.66 -37.86
C SER A 467 -1.05 -63.16 -37.58
N THR A 468 -2.26 -63.69 -37.40
CA THR A 468 -2.51 -65.14 -37.43
C THR A 468 -3.19 -65.46 -38.75
N SER A 469 -2.47 -66.19 -39.60
CA SER A 469 -2.94 -66.73 -40.87
C SER A 469 -3.95 -67.85 -40.62
N THR A 470 -5.19 -67.67 -41.09
CA THR A 470 -6.12 -68.78 -41.24
C THR A 470 -6.78 -68.70 -42.60
N THR A 471 -6.41 -69.64 -43.45
CA THR A 471 -6.97 -69.94 -44.75
C THR A 471 -8.35 -70.57 -44.57
N SER A 472 -9.39 -70.02 -45.21
CA SER A 472 -10.63 -70.76 -45.45
C SER A 472 -11.24 -70.36 -46.79
N THR A 473 -11.22 -71.34 -47.67
CA THR A 473 -11.68 -71.42 -49.05
C THR A 473 -13.18 -71.18 -49.18
N SER A 474 -13.58 -70.39 -50.18
CA SER A 474 -14.96 -70.30 -50.66
C SER A 474 -15.28 -71.48 -51.58
N THR A 475 -16.35 -72.21 -51.28
CA THR A 475 -17.00 -73.10 -52.26
C THR A 475 -18.50 -72.81 -52.23
N ALA A 476 -18.97 -72.10 -53.26
CA ALA A 476 -20.39 -72.05 -53.61
C ALA A 476 -20.67 -73.21 -54.58
N GLY A 477 -21.63 -74.06 -54.21
CA GLY A 477 -22.10 -75.17 -55.03
C GLY A 477 -23.61 -75.31 -54.87
N THR A 478 -24.31 -74.70 -55.81
CA THR A 478 -25.75 -74.66 -56.06
C THR A 478 -26.44 -76.03 -55.95
N THR A 479 -27.67 -76.08 -55.44
CA THR A 479 -28.64 -77.09 -55.86
C THR A 479 -30.01 -76.46 -56.00
N THR A 480 -30.54 -76.55 -57.21
CA THR A 480 -31.86 -76.14 -57.68
C THR A 480 -32.94 -76.99 -57.02
N THR A 481 -33.95 -76.33 -56.44
CA THR A 481 -35.37 -76.35 -56.84
C THR A 481 -36.11 -75.25 -56.11
#